data_AF-A0A2T7FW31-F1
#
_entry.id   AF-A0A2T7FW31-F1
#
_cell.length_a   1.000
_cell.length_b   1.000
_cell.length_c   1.000
_cell.angle_alpha   90.00
_cell.angle_beta   90.00
_cell.angle_gamma   90.00
#
_symmetry.space_group_name_H-M   'P 1'
#
loop_
_entity.id
_entity.type
_entity.pdbx_description
1 polymer ?
#
loop_
_entity_poly.entity_id
_entity_poly.type
_entity_poly.pdbx_seq_one_letter_code
_entity_poly.pdbx_strand_id
1 'polypeptide(L)'
;MLTSDAGRLERHTTIRDLWSEALDILSAHHIEFVIYISVAADRTEPLVLTNMPELYHDAAPVTDPFLEHCCNSYEITHTGPGYLSAHPYLSEADRSFVERAGEVGFQSGLGIPMRLQGSTRFGGFNLGTRLDRPAFEARIVPKQEEFRVFCLLLHRKIEELMADTPPRETEFRDLLITPPDAQLAGLSPREREVIYLIARGLTRKECARHCGISPHTVAEYTKSAYRKLGVTNRKDAAAKLSYL
;
A
#
# COMPACT_ATOMS: atom_id res chain seq x y z
N MET A 1 23.77 1.42 1.99
CA MET A 1 22.71 1.29 0.96
C MET A 1 21.54 2.10 1.45
N LEU A 2 20.73 2.72 0.58
CA LEU A 2 19.63 3.58 1.06
C LEU A 2 18.68 2.83 2.02
N THR A 3 18.50 1.53 1.79
CA THR A 3 17.72 0.62 2.64
C THR A 3 18.35 0.31 4.00
N SER A 4 19.67 0.39 4.16
CA SER A 4 20.31 0.20 5.47
C SER A 4 20.07 1.39 6.41
N ASP A 5 19.90 2.59 5.84
CA ASP A 5 19.60 3.80 6.60
C ASP A 5 18.10 3.91 6.97
N ALA A 6 17.22 3.21 6.26
CA ALA A 6 15.78 3.24 6.52
C ALA A 6 15.40 2.75 7.93
N GLY A 7 16.21 1.89 8.56
CA GLY A 7 15.99 1.48 9.95
C GLY A 7 16.11 2.62 10.98
N ARG A 8 16.69 3.76 10.59
CA ARG A 8 16.75 4.98 11.42
C ARG A 8 15.38 5.66 11.51
N LEU A 9 14.57 5.60 10.45
CA LEU A 9 13.23 6.21 10.37
C LEU A 9 12.29 5.71 11.47
N GLU A 10 12.41 4.45 11.87
CA GLU A 10 11.54 3.81 12.86
C GLU A 10 11.66 4.40 14.27
N ARG A 11 12.75 5.12 14.57
CA ARG A 11 13.02 5.68 15.89
C ARG A 11 12.26 6.96 16.16
N HIS A 12 11.72 7.60 15.12
CA HIS A 12 11.06 8.89 15.23
C HIS A 12 9.59 8.73 15.62
N THR A 13 9.15 9.58 16.55
CA THR A 13 7.77 9.63 17.05
C THR A 13 7.02 10.87 16.58
N THR A 14 7.67 11.77 15.83
CA THR A 14 7.06 12.96 15.24
C THR A 14 7.32 13.02 13.75
N ILE A 15 6.36 13.55 12.98
CA ILE A 15 6.50 13.74 11.52
C ILE A 15 7.65 14.70 11.21
N ARG A 16 7.88 15.72 12.05
CA ARG A 16 8.94 16.72 11.84
C ARG A 16 10.32 16.07 11.88
N ASP A 17 10.61 15.28 12.91
CA ASP A 17 11.93 14.68 13.08
C ASP A 17 12.16 13.58 12.04
N LEU A 18 11.11 12.78 11.76
CA LEU A 18 11.10 11.79 10.69
C LEU A 18 11.44 12.44 9.34
N TRP A 19 10.79 13.57 9.03
CA TRP A 19 11.00 14.28 7.78
C TRP A 19 12.42 14.84 7.67
N SER A 20 12.95 15.45 8.74
CA SER A 20 14.33 15.96 8.77
C SER A 20 15.35 14.87 8.49
N GLU A 21 15.22 13.72 9.16
CA GLU A 21 16.11 12.57 8.97
C GLU A 21 16.02 12.02 7.53
N ALA A 22 14.80 11.95 6.97
CA ALA A 22 14.60 11.50 5.61
C ALA A 22 15.28 12.42 4.57
N LEU A 23 15.20 13.75 4.77
CA LEU A 23 15.88 14.72 3.91
C LEU A 23 17.41 14.55 3.96
N ASP A 24 17.98 14.35 5.14
CA ASP A 24 19.43 14.16 5.31
C ASP A 24 19.90 12.87 4.60
N ILE A 25 19.16 11.77 4.76
CA ILE A 25 19.45 10.51 4.08
C ILE A 25 19.35 10.70 2.56
N LEU A 26 18.26 11.27 2.05
CA LEU A 26 18.04 11.47 0.62
C LEU A 26 19.10 12.39 -0.01
N SER A 27 19.49 13.46 0.70
CA SER A 27 20.54 14.38 0.25
C SER A 27 21.90 13.70 0.09
N ALA A 28 22.27 12.81 1.02
CA ALA A 28 23.49 12.00 0.91
C ALA A 28 23.50 11.07 -0.33
N HIS A 29 22.33 10.85 -0.94
CA HIS A 29 22.13 10.04 -2.13
C HIS A 29 21.81 10.87 -3.40
N HIS A 30 22.18 12.16 -3.42
CA HIS A 30 21.96 13.10 -4.54
C HIS A 30 20.49 13.40 -4.86
N ILE A 31 19.60 13.27 -3.87
CA ILE A 31 18.23 13.77 -3.94
C ILE A 31 18.16 15.02 -3.09
N GLU A 32 18.24 16.19 -3.73
CA GLU A 32 18.26 17.48 -3.01
C GLU A 32 16.86 18.08 -2.81
N PHE A 33 15.88 17.60 -3.55
CA PHE A 33 14.52 18.13 -3.57
C PHE A 33 13.53 17.01 -3.29
N VAL A 34 12.66 17.19 -2.32
CA VAL A 34 11.74 16.14 -1.90
C VAL A 34 10.37 16.75 -1.66
N ILE A 35 9.39 16.22 -2.38
CA ILE A 35 7.97 16.52 -2.18
C ILE A 35 7.31 15.21 -1.80
N TYR A 36 6.60 15.18 -0.69
CA TYR A 36 5.58 14.20 -0.37
C TYR A 36 4.23 14.89 -0.41
N ILE A 37 3.30 14.36 -1.19
CA ILE A 37 1.95 14.89 -1.27
C ILE A 37 0.92 13.76 -1.18
N SER A 38 -0.11 13.97 -0.37
CA SER A 38 -1.28 13.10 -0.31
C SER A 38 -2.56 13.92 -0.19
N VAL A 39 -3.60 13.53 -0.91
CA VAL A 39 -4.93 14.16 -0.88
C VAL A 39 -6.01 13.11 -0.65
N ALA A 40 -7.18 13.54 -0.18
CA ALA A 40 -8.38 12.71 -0.16
C ALA A 40 -8.83 12.34 -1.59
N ALA A 41 -9.72 11.36 -1.72
CA ALA A 41 -10.21 10.87 -3.02
C ALA A 41 -10.78 11.98 -3.93
N ASP A 42 -11.39 13.00 -3.35
CA ASP A 42 -11.95 14.17 -4.04
C ASP A 42 -10.95 15.34 -4.19
N ARG A 43 -9.66 15.07 -3.95
CA ARG A 43 -8.55 16.04 -3.92
C ARG A 43 -8.68 17.12 -2.84
N THR A 44 -9.43 16.88 -1.78
CA THR A 44 -9.42 17.76 -0.60
C THR A 44 -8.35 17.34 0.42
N GLU A 45 -8.24 18.09 1.52
CA GLU A 45 -7.36 17.78 2.65
C GLU A 45 -5.91 17.44 2.27
N PRO A 46 -5.20 18.34 1.55
CA PRO A 46 -3.83 18.09 1.16
C PRO A 46 -2.92 18.01 2.38
N LEU A 47 -2.13 16.94 2.43
CA LEU A 47 -0.94 16.86 3.25
C LEU A 47 0.27 17.01 2.34
N VAL A 48 1.11 17.99 2.64
CA VAL A 48 2.37 18.22 1.93
C VAL A 48 3.51 18.25 2.93
N LEU A 49 4.55 17.47 2.68
CA LEU A 49 5.85 17.61 3.30
C LEU A 49 6.85 17.92 2.19
N THR A 50 7.55 19.04 2.28
CA THR A 50 8.48 19.46 1.22
C THR A 50 9.62 20.29 1.79
N ASN A 51 10.78 20.26 1.13
CA ASN A 51 11.86 21.22 1.34
C ASN A 51 11.87 22.33 0.27
N MET A 52 10.79 22.46 -0.51
CA MET A 52 10.55 23.48 -1.54
C MET A 52 9.18 24.16 -1.34
N PRO A 53 8.92 24.82 -0.19
CA PRO A 53 7.62 25.42 0.08
C PRO A 53 7.21 26.49 -0.94
N GLU A 54 8.18 27.18 -1.55
CA GLU A 54 7.97 28.23 -2.54
C GLU A 54 7.23 27.78 -3.80
N LEU A 55 7.31 26.49 -4.14
CA LEU A 55 6.62 25.92 -5.31
C LEU A 55 5.09 26.01 -5.18
N TYR A 56 4.58 26.08 -3.95
CA TYR A 56 3.16 26.09 -3.62
C TYR A 56 2.64 27.47 -3.17
N HIS A 57 3.43 28.54 -3.29
CA HIS A 57 2.96 29.89 -2.96
C HIS A 57 1.83 30.35 -3.90
N ASP A 58 1.98 30.09 -5.19
CA ASP A 58 1.05 30.54 -6.25
C ASP A 58 0.22 29.39 -6.84
N ALA A 59 0.38 28.17 -6.33
CA ALA A 59 -0.32 26.98 -6.80
C ALA A 59 -0.81 26.15 -5.61
N ALA A 60 -2.11 25.85 -5.58
CA ALA A 60 -2.68 25.00 -4.54
C ALA A 60 -2.10 23.57 -4.67
N PRO A 61 -1.67 22.91 -3.57
CA PRO A 61 -1.09 21.57 -3.67
C PRO A 61 -1.97 20.53 -4.38
N VAL A 62 -3.29 20.69 -4.28
CA VAL A 62 -4.27 19.79 -4.92
C VAL A 62 -4.22 19.82 -6.45
N THR A 63 -3.58 20.83 -7.04
CA THR A 63 -3.34 20.96 -8.49
C THR A 63 -1.94 20.53 -8.89
N ASP A 64 -1.17 19.89 -8.01
CA ASP A 64 0.17 19.40 -8.34
C ASP A 64 0.08 18.38 -9.50
N PRO A 65 0.83 18.57 -10.61
CA PRO A 65 0.80 17.67 -11.76
C PRO A 65 1.13 16.22 -11.41
N PHE A 66 1.88 15.98 -10.32
CA PHE A 66 2.16 14.63 -9.84
C PHE A 66 0.87 13.85 -9.53
N LEU A 67 -0.12 14.48 -8.91
CA LEU A 67 -1.37 13.84 -8.53
C LEU A 67 -2.16 13.37 -9.75
N GLU A 68 -2.21 14.19 -10.80
CA GLU A 68 -2.92 13.87 -12.04
C GLU A 68 -2.16 12.84 -12.87
N HIS A 69 -0.86 13.02 -13.06
CA HIS A 69 -0.11 12.33 -14.11
C HIS A 69 0.70 11.14 -13.59
N CYS A 70 1.05 11.10 -12.31
CA CYS A 70 1.88 10.02 -11.73
C CYS A 70 1.07 9.02 -10.90
N CYS A 71 -0.07 9.40 -10.31
CA CYS A 71 -0.82 8.52 -9.40
C CYS A 71 -1.83 7.56 -10.07
N ASN A 72 -1.69 7.30 -11.38
CA ASN A 72 -2.59 6.39 -12.12
C ASN A 72 -2.04 4.95 -12.25
N SER A 73 -0.75 4.75 -11.98
CA SER A 73 -0.09 3.44 -11.96
C SER A 73 1.02 3.45 -10.92
N TYR A 74 1.59 2.30 -10.58
CA TYR A 74 2.76 2.24 -9.68
C TYR A 74 4.11 2.42 -10.41
N GLU A 75 4.09 2.66 -11.73
CA GLU A 75 5.32 2.91 -12.49
C GLU A 75 6.00 4.19 -11.99
N ILE A 76 7.34 4.17 -11.91
CA ILE A 76 8.08 5.38 -11.56
C ILE A 76 8.12 6.27 -12.80
N THR A 77 7.62 7.49 -12.67
CA THR A 77 7.65 8.49 -13.73
C THR A 77 8.93 9.31 -13.58
N HIS A 78 9.70 9.50 -14.66
CA HIS A 78 10.80 10.46 -14.63
C HIS A 78 10.27 11.89 -14.77
N THR A 79 10.57 12.74 -13.80
CA THR A 79 9.99 14.09 -13.65
C THR A 79 11.04 15.19 -13.83
N GLY A 80 10.60 16.45 -13.84
CA GLY A 80 11.44 17.64 -13.94
C GLY A 80 11.59 18.20 -15.36
N PRO A 81 12.12 19.42 -15.50
CA PRO A 81 12.35 20.08 -16.79
C PRO A 81 13.08 19.22 -17.82
N GLY A 82 14.06 18.42 -17.37
CA GLY A 82 14.83 17.51 -18.23
C GLY A 82 13.98 16.44 -18.95
N TYR A 83 12.77 16.19 -18.48
CA TYR A 83 11.83 15.21 -19.03
C TYR A 83 10.58 15.83 -19.67
N LEU A 84 10.43 17.16 -19.73
CA LEU A 84 9.26 17.81 -20.35
C LEU A 84 9.00 17.37 -21.80
N SER A 85 10.07 17.12 -22.57
CA SER A 85 9.96 16.62 -23.94
C SER A 85 9.38 15.21 -24.04
N ALA A 86 9.50 14.40 -22.98
CA ALA A 86 8.90 13.08 -22.87
C ALA A 86 7.43 13.12 -22.43
N HIS A 87 6.94 14.27 -21.97
CA HIS A 87 5.58 14.45 -21.44
C HIS A 87 4.78 15.49 -22.24
N PRO A 88 4.54 15.26 -23.54
CA PRO A 88 3.88 16.23 -24.41
C PRO A 88 2.43 16.52 -24.00
N TYR A 89 1.80 15.61 -23.26
CA TYR A 89 0.41 15.68 -22.78
C TYR A 89 0.19 16.67 -21.62
N LEU A 90 1.27 17.17 -20.98
CA LEU A 90 1.14 18.15 -19.90
C LEU A 90 0.51 19.44 -20.42
N SER A 91 -0.46 19.95 -19.65
CA SER A 91 -1.07 21.26 -19.90
C SER A 91 -0.04 22.38 -19.76
N GLU A 92 -0.37 23.57 -20.27
CA GLU A 92 0.51 24.75 -20.11
C GLU A 92 0.74 25.11 -18.63
N ALA A 93 -0.30 24.97 -17.80
CA ALA A 93 -0.20 25.19 -16.36
C ALA A 93 0.72 24.17 -15.69
N ASP A 94 0.60 22.88 -16.04
CA ASP A 94 1.46 21.82 -15.50
C ASP A 94 2.92 21.99 -15.93
N ARG A 95 3.15 22.37 -17.19
CA ARG A 95 4.49 22.68 -17.71
C ARG A 95 5.11 23.83 -16.94
N SER A 96 4.37 24.93 -16.77
CA SER A 96 4.84 26.09 -16.02
C SER A 96 5.16 25.72 -14.55
N PHE A 97 4.39 24.83 -13.94
CA PHE A 97 4.70 24.32 -12.59
C PHE A 97 6.04 23.57 -12.56
N VAL A 98 6.28 22.68 -13.52
CA VAL A 98 7.55 21.93 -13.63
C VAL A 98 8.72 22.87 -13.93
N GLU A 99 8.53 23.89 -14.76
CA GLU A 99 9.56 24.88 -15.09
C GLU A 99 9.96 25.72 -13.87
N ARG A 100 9.01 26.15 -13.03
CA ARG A 100 9.30 26.85 -11.76
C ARG A 100 10.11 25.99 -10.79
N ALA A 101 9.84 24.69 -10.72
CA ALA A 101 10.69 23.78 -9.96
C ALA A 101 12.14 23.76 -10.51
N GLY A 102 12.30 23.91 -11.83
CA GLY A 102 13.58 24.09 -12.50
C GLY A 102 14.36 25.33 -12.07
N GLU A 103 13.68 26.46 -11.86
CA GLU A 103 14.29 27.73 -11.46
C GLU A 103 14.97 27.65 -10.08
N VAL A 104 14.44 26.82 -9.18
CA VAL A 104 15.02 26.54 -7.86
C VAL A 104 16.03 25.37 -7.87
N GLY A 105 16.25 24.76 -9.04
CA GLY A 105 17.31 23.79 -9.31
C GLY A 105 16.84 22.35 -9.50
N PHE A 106 15.55 22.03 -9.41
CA PHE A 106 15.04 20.69 -9.71
C PHE A 106 15.11 20.46 -11.22
N GLN A 107 16.07 19.67 -11.70
CA GLN A 107 16.26 19.41 -13.14
C GLN A 107 15.68 18.07 -13.59
N SER A 108 15.92 17.02 -12.82
CA SER A 108 15.47 15.65 -13.12
C SER A 108 15.04 14.94 -11.84
N GLY A 109 14.03 14.09 -11.90
CA GLY A 109 13.51 13.43 -10.72
C GLY A 109 12.73 12.13 -10.95
N LEU A 110 12.26 11.55 -9.84
CA LEU A 110 11.44 10.34 -9.79
C LEU A 110 10.10 10.68 -9.11
N GLY A 111 9.01 10.57 -9.87
CA GLY A 111 7.65 10.49 -9.36
C GLY A 111 7.35 9.06 -8.91
N ILE A 112 7.14 8.86 -7.62
CA ILE A 112 6.96 7.57 -6.96
C ILE A 112 5.60 7.54 -6.23
N PRO A 113 4.55 7.01 -6.85
CA PRO A 113 3.22 6.92 -6.25
C PRO A 113 3.18 5.85 -5.15
N MET A 114 2.58 6.20 -4.00
CA MET A 114 2.41 5.31 -2.83
C MET A 114 0.99 4.75 -2.74
N ARG A 115 0.00 5.57 -3.12
CA ARG A 115 -1.40 5.17 -3.27
C ARG A 115 -1.95 5.79 -4.56
N LEU A 116 -2.65 4.98 -5.34
CA LEU A 116 -3.20 5.40 -6.64
C LEU A 116 -4.55 6.09 -6.51
N GLN A 117 -4.90 6.87 -7.52
CA GLN A 117 -6.25 7.42 -7.68
C GLN A 117 -7.31 6.32 -7.54
N GLY A 118 -8.45 6.66 -6.92
CA GLY A 118 -9.50 5.70 -6.55
C GLY A 118 -9.34 5.12 -5.13
N SER A 119 -8.24 5.42 -4.44
CA SER A 119 -8.07 5.13 -3.00
C SER A 119 -8.74 6.20 -2.13
N THR A 120 -8.99 5.89 -0.85
CA THR A 120 -9.53 6.87 0.14
C THR A 120 -8.66 8.11 0.26
N ARG A 121 -7.35 7.91 0.23
CA ARG A 121 -6.33 8.93 -0.01
C ARG A 121 -5.35 8.43 -1.05
N PHE A 122 -4.86 9.31 -1.90
CA PHE A 122 -3.86 8.98 -2.92
C PHE A 122 -2.74 10.02 -2.95
N GLY A 123 -1.62 9.66 -3.58
CA GLY A 123 -0.41 10.49 -3.61
C GLY A 123 0.87 9.68 -3.46
N GLY A 124 1.96 10.36 -3.15
CA GLY A 124 3.29 9.77 -3.10
C GLY A 124 4.39 10.81 -3.04
N PHE A 125 5.55 10.46 -3.61
CA PHE A 125 6.74 11.31 -3.59
C PHE A 125 7.14 11.79 -4.98
N ASN A 126 7.67 13.00 -5.05
CA ASN A 126 8.47 13.47 -6.17
C ASN A 126 9.86 13.81 -5.66
N LEU A 127 10.85 13.00 -6.04
CA LEU A 127 12.25 13.13 -5.64
C LEU A 127 13.02 13.82 -6.75
N GLY A 128 13.61 14.98 -6.48
CA GLY A 128 14.33 15.78 -7.46
C GLY A 128 15.82 15.87 -7.20
N THR A 129 16.53 16.11 -8.30
CA THR A 129 17.98 16.27 -8.33
C THR A 129 18.37 17.51 -9.15
N ARG A 130 19.57 18.03 -8.93
CA ARG A 130 20.19 19.03 -9.81
C ARG A 130 20.81 18.46 -11.09
N LEU A 131 20.78 17.14 -11.27
CA LEU A 131 21.43 16.48 -12.39
C LEU A 131 20.66 16.73 -13.69
N ASP A 132 21.40 16.97 -14.77
CA ASP A 132 20.83 16.87 -16.11
C ASP A 132 20.38 15.44 -16.42
N ARG A 133 19.59 15.28 -17.48
CA ARG A 133 18.99 13.99 -17.83
C ARG A 133 20.03 12.87 -18.03
N PRO A 134 21.12 13.04 -18.81
CA PRO A 134 22.13 11.99 -18.95
C PRO A 134 22.80 11.58 -17.63
N ALA A 135 23.16 12.54 -16.77
CA ALA A 135 23.79 12.23 -15.49
C ALA A 135 22.80 11.55 -14.52
N PHE A 136 21.53 11.97 -14.55
CA PHE A 136 20.45 11.37 -13.77
C PHE A 136 20.20 9.91 -14.19
N GLU A 137 20.11 9.64 -15.50
CA GLU A 137 19.92 8.30 -16.06
C GLU A 137 21.10 7.37 -15.73
N ALA A 138 22.32 7.89 -15.67
CA ALA A 138 23.50 7.11 -15.33
C ALA A 138 23.61 6.82 -13.81
N ARG A 139 23.18 7.74 -12.95
CA ARG A 139 23.47 7.70 -11.50
C ARG A 139 22.29 7.27 -10.63
N ILE A 140 21.08 7.71 -10.98
CA ILE A 140 19.89 7.60 -10.13
C ILE A 140 18.96 6.49 -10.62
N VAL A 141 18.64 6.48 -11.92
CA VAL A 141 17.71 5.50 -12.52
C VAL A 141 18.08 4.03 -12.22
N PRO A 142 19.37 3.61 -12.24
CA PRO A 142 19.73 2.22 -11.89
C PRO A 142 19.38 1.81 -10.46
N LYS A 143 19.14 2.79 -9.57
CA LYS A 143 18.81 2.60 -8.15
C LYS A 143 17.37 3.02 -7.81
N GLN A 144 16.54 3.34 -8.80
CA GLN A 144 15.18 3.88 -8.58
C GLN A 144 14.30 2.98 -7.69
N GLU A 145 14.49 1.66 -7.74
CA GLU A 145 13.78 0.71 -6.89
C GLU A 145 14.21 0.80 -5.41
N GLU A 146 15.48 1.12 -5.13
CA GLU A 146 15.92 1.37 -3.75
C GLU A 146 15.22 2.62 -3.20
N PHE A 147 15.07 3.68 -4.01
CA PHE A 147 14.33 4.88 -3.64
C PHE A 147 12.85 4.60 -3.42
N ARG A 148 12.21 3.77 -4.26
CA ARG A 148 10.82 3.35 -4.06
C ARG A 148 10.63 2.62 -2.74
N VAL A 149 11.51 1.67 -2.41
CA VAL A 149 11.45 0.95 -1.13
C VAL A 149 11.63 1.90 0.05
N PHE A 150 12.57 2.84 -0.03
CA PHE A 150 12.75 3.86 1.00
C PHE A 150 11.49 4.72 1.18
N CYS A 151 10.90 5.21 0.08
CA CYS A 151 9.65 5.97 0.08
C CYS A 151 8.47 5.17 0.67
N LEU A 152 8.38 3.86 0.40
CA LEU A 152 7.33 3.01 0.99
C LEU A 152 7.47 2.92 2.53
N LEU A 153 8.69 2.78 3.03
CA LEU A 153 8.95 2.74 4.48
C LEU A 153 8.66 4.10 5.13
N LEU A 154 9.09 5.19 4.49
CA LEU A 154 8.80 6.55 4.95
C LEU A 154 7.30 6.85 4.92
N HIS A 155 6.60 6.50 3.84
CA HIS A 155 5.14 6.65 3.73
C HIS A 155 4.40 5.88 4.82
N ARG A 156 4.76 4.61 5.03
CA ARG A 156 4.18 3.81 6.11
C ARG A 156 4.34 4.51 7.45
N LYS A 157 5.52 5.04 7.76
CA LYS A 157 5.77 5.70 9.05
C LYS A 157 5.03 7.02 9.17
N ILE A 158 4.92 7.81 8.09
CA ILE A 158 4.09 9.02 8.05
C ILE A 158 2.65 8.65 8.39
N GLU A 159 2.08 7.63 7.73
CA GLU A 159 0.70 7.19 7.97
C GLU A 159 0.49 6.66 9.40
N GLU A 160 1.46 5.93 9.95
CA GLU A 160 1.42 5.45 11.34
C GLU A 160 1.37 6.61 12.34
N LEU A 161 2.20 7.65 12.12
CA LEU A 161 2.23 8.83 13.00
C LEU A 161 1.02 9.75 12.81
N MET A 162 0.32 9.65 11.67
CA MET A 162 -0.92 10.39 11.41
C MET A 162 -2.18 9.66 11.89
N ALA A 163 -2.15 8.33 11.94
CA ALA A 163 -3.30 7.53 12.33
C ALA A 163 -3.55 7.64 13.84
N ASP A 164 -4.58 8.40 14.21
CA ASP A 164 -5.00 8.63 15.61
C ASP A 164 -5.64 7.39 16.29
N THR A 165 -5.58 6.20 15.70
CA THR A 165 -6.35 5.04 16.17
C THR A 165 -5.58 3.74 16.01
N PRO A 166 -5.30 3.01 17.11
CA PRO A 166 -4.78 1.65 17.01
C PRO A 166 -5.77 0.80 16.19
N PRO A 167 -5.30 -0.20 15.43
CA PRO A 167 -6.20 -1.07 14.68
C PRO A 167 -7.29 -1.59 15.61
N ARG A 168 -8.55 -1.29 15.28
CA ARG A 168 -9.70 -1.83 16.02
C ARG A 168 -9.55 -3.34 16.05
N GLU A 169 -9.86 -3.95 17.19
CA GLU A 169 -10.06 -5.39 17.34
C GLU A 169 -11.24 -5.83 16.46
N THR A 170 -11.06 -5.79 15.14
CA THR A 170 -11.85 -6.58 14.21
C THR A 170 -11.59 -8.02 14.64
N GLU A 171 -12.65 -8.79 14.93
CA GLU A 171 -12.49 -10.20 15.30
C GLU A 171 -11.57 -10.84 14.26
N PHE A 172 -10.39 -11.30 14.68
CA PHE A 172 -9.30 -11.82 13.85
C PHE A 172 -9.75 -12.75 12.71
N ARG A 173 -10.89 -13.42 12.89
CA ARG A 173 -11.53 -14.31 11.93
C ARG A 173 -12.04 -13.62 10.66
N ASP A 174 -12.53 -12.39 10.73
CA ASP A 174 -13.08 -11.67 9.58
C ASP A 174 -11.99 -11.14 8.63
N LEU A 175 -10.74 -11.12 9.09
CA LEU A 175 -9.56 -10.69 8.33
C LEU A 175 -8.77 -11.86 7.72
N LEU A 176 -9.19 -13.12 7.95
CA LEU A 176 -8.56 -14.29 7.36
C LEU A 176 -9.00 -14.45 5.90
N ILE A 177 -8.25 -13.85 4.98
CA ILE A 177 -8.41 -14.07 3.55
C ILE A 177 -7.47 -15.21 3.13
N THR A 178 -7.99 -16.44 3.12
CA THR A 178 -7.32 -17.59 2.49
C THR A 178 -7.79 -17.73 1.04
N PRO A 179 -6.93 -18.14 0.09
CA PRO A 179 -7.41 -18.63 -1.19
C PRO A 179 -8.52 -19.66 -0.95
N PRO A 180 -9.64 -19.62 -1.69
CA PRO A 180 -10.68 -20.62 -1.52
C PRO A 180 -10.04 -21.99 -1.76
N ASP A 181 -9.97 -22.80 -0.72
CA ASP A 181 -9.51 -24.17 -0.85
C ASP A 181 -10.41 -24.86 -1.88
N ALA A 182 -9.83 -25.24 -3.02
CA ALA A 182 -10.54 -25.90 -4.11
C ALA A 182 -11.25 -27.17 -3.63
N GLN A 183 -10.77 -27.78 -2.54
CA GLN A 183 -11.39 -28.95 -1.92
C GLN A 183 -12.66 -28.60 -1.12
N LEU A 184 -12.78 -27.38 -0.60
CA LEU A 184 -13.95 -26.89 0.13
C LEU A 184 -14.92 -26.09 -0.75
N ALA A 185 -14.54 -25.74 -1.98
CA ALA A 185 -15.37 -24.97 -2.91
C ALA A 185 -16.71 -25.67 -3.25
N GLY A 186 -16.78 -27.00 -3.16
CA GLY A 186 -18.01 -27.77 -3.36
C GLY A 186 -18.97 -27.77 -2.17
N LEU A 187 -18.51 -27.32 -0.99
CA LEU A 187 -19.32 -27.27 0.23
C LEU A 187 -20.05 -25.94 0.35
N SER A 188 -21.32 -26.01 0.74
CA SER A 188 -22.09 -24.85 1.16
C SER A 188 -21.50 -24.27 2.46
N PRO A 189 -21.79 -22.99 2.78
CA PRO A 189 -21.36 -22.38 4.03
C PRO A 189 -21.67 -23.22 5.29
N ARG A 190 -22.88 -23.82 5.35
CA ARG A 190 -23.30 -24.66 6.49
C ARG A 190 -22.60 -26.02 6.54
N GLU A 191 -22.32 -26.63 5.40
CA GLU A 191 -21.53 -27.86 5.34
C GLU A 191 -20.09 -27.63 5.83
N ARG A 192 -19.47 -26.51 5.43
CA ARG A 192 -18.12 -26.10 5.89
C ARG A 192 -18.07 -25.86 7.39
N GLU A 193 -19.05 -25.11 7.91
CA GLU A 193 -19.14 -24.81 9.33
C GLU A 193 -19.26 -26.09 10.17
N VAL A 194 -20.18 -26.99 9.79
CA VAL A 194 -20.41 -28.25 10.50
C VAL A 194 -19.21 -29.19 10.41
N ILE A 195 -18.61 -29.37 9.23
CA ILE A 195 -17.49 -30.30 9.06
C ILE A 195 -16.24 -29.85 9.81
N TYR A 196 -16.01 -28.54 9.89
CA TYR A 196 -14.90 -27.95 10.65
C TYR A 196 -15.00 -28.28 12.15
N LEU A 197 -16.17 -28.08 12.75
CA LEU A 197 -16.40 -28.39 14.17
C LEU A 197 -16.27 -29.90 14.45
N ILE A 198 -16.78 -30.74 13.55
CA ILE A 198 -16.66 -32.20 13.65
C ILE A 198 -15.19 -32.64 13.53
N ALA A 199 -14.41 -32.06 12.63
CA ALA A 199 -12.98 -32.37 12.51
C ALA A 199 -12.18 -32.02 13.77
N ARG A 200 -12.58 -30.96 14.49
CA ARG A 200 -11.94 -30.50 15.73
C ARG A 200 -12.27 -31.27 17.01
N GLY A 201 -13.06 -32.33 16.94
CA GLY A 201 -13.34 -33.16 18.13
C GLY A 201 -14.73 -32.97 18.75
N LEU A 202 -15.52 -31.98 18.31
CA LEU A 202 -16.87 -31.74 18.84
C LEU A 202 -17.88 -32.83 18.43
N THR A 203 -18.75 -33.20 19.35
CA THR A 203 -19.90 -34.08 19.10
C THR A 203 -20.98 -33.35 18.30
N ARG A 204 -21.89 -34.09 17.66
CA ARG A 204 -23.02 -33.49 16.93
C ARG A 204 -23.91 -32.61 17.81
N LYS A 205 -24.03 -32.92 19.10
CA LYS A 205 -24.78 -32.11 20.07
C LYS A 205 -24.09 -30.79 20.39
N GLU A 206 -22.77 -30.78 20.45
CA GLU A 206 -21.98 -29.57 20.64
C GLU A 206 -22.01 -28.72 19.38
N CYS A 207 -21.80 -29.31 18.19
CA CYS A 207 -21.93 -28.59 16.92
C CYS A 207 -23.32 -27.98 16.75
N ALA A 208 -24.38 -28.70 17.12
CA ALA A 208 -25.77 -28.20 17.09
C ALA A 208 -25.93 -26.93 17.93
N ARG A 209 -25.35 -26.93 19.13
CA ARG A 209 -25.34 -25.77 20.03
C ARG A 209 -24.57 -24.59 19.45
N HIS A 210 -23.41 -24.85 18.85
CA HIS A 210 -22.57 -23.81 18.23
C HIS A 210 -23.21 -23.21 16.98
N CYS A 211 -23.86 -24.01 16.14
CA CYS A 211 -24.44 -23.58 14.87
C CYS A 211 -25.91 -23.11 14.98
N GLY A 212 -26.54 -23.23 16.17
CA GLY A 212 -27.94 -22.85 16.39
C GLY A 212 -28.95 -23.71 15.63
N ILE A 213 -28.64 -25.00 15.41
CA ILE A 213 -29.47 -25.94 14.64
C ILE A 213 -29.68 -27.26 15.40
N SER A 214 -30.60 -28.11 14.93
CA SER A 214 -30.84 -29.40 15.59
C SER A 214 -29.68 -30.40 15.37
N PRO A 215 -29.41 -31.33 16.31
CA PRO A 215 -28.43 -32.41 16.10
C PRO A 215 -28.73 -33.27 14.86
N HIS A 216 -30.00 -33.39 14.47
CA HIS A 216 -30.42 -34.05 13.25
C HIS A 216 -29.95 -33.27 12.01
N THR A 217 -30.14 -31.95 12.00
CA THR A 217 -29.66 -31.06 10.93
C THR A 217 -28.14 -31.10 10.79
N VAL A 218 -27.40 -31.17 11.90
CA VAL A 218 -25.94 -31.38 11.89
C VAL A 218 -25.57 -32.72 11.24
N ALA A 219 -26.33 -33.79 11.49
CA ALA A 219 -26.07 -35.09 10.89
C ALA A 219 -26.25 -35.06 9.36
N GLU A 220 -27.28 -34.38 8.87
CA GLU A 220 -27.52 -34.18 7.43
C GLU A 220 -26.39 -33.38 6.77
N TYR A 221 -25.98 -32.24 7.37
CA TYR A 221 -24.85 -31.46 6.87
C TYR A 221 -23.53 -32.24 6.89
N THR A 222 -23.28 -33.02 7.95
CA THR A 222 -22.08 -33.88 8.04
C THR A 222 -22.06 -34.91 6.92
N LYS A 223 -23.19 -35.58 6.68
CA LYS A 223 -23.32 -36.60 5.63
C LYS A 223 -23.11 -36.00 4.23
N SER A 224 -23.72 -34.84 3.98
CA SER A 224 -23.56 -34.14 2.70
C SER A 224 -22.13 -33.64 2.50
N ALA A 225 -21.50 -33.10 3.55
CA ALA A 225 -20.10 -32.67 3.53
C ALA A 225 -19.14 -33.84 3.27
N TYR A 226 -19.31 -34.97 3.97
CA TYR A 226 -18.51 -36.19 3.75
C TYR A 226 -18.59 -36.67 2.31
N ARG A 227 -19.79 -36.73 1.73
CA ARG A 227 -19.99 -37.13 0.33
C ARG A 227 -19.24 -36.21 -0.63
N LYS A 228 -19.35 -34.89 -0.43
CA LYS A 228 -18.71 -33.88 -1.30
C LYS A 228 -17.19 -33.85 -1.15
N LEU A 229 -16.67 -34.15 0.04
CA LEU A 229 -15.24 -34.23 0.32
C LEU A 229 -14.60 -35.58 -0.05
N GLY A 230 -15.42 -36.60 -0.36
CA GLY A 230 -14.95 -37.96 -0.63
C GLY A 230 -14.34 -38.63 0.61
N VAL A 231 -14.84 -38.31 1.81
CA VAL A 231 -14.38 -38.87 3.08
C VAL A 231 -15.47 -39.71 3.72
N THR A 232 -15.09 -40.71 4.51
CA THR A 232 -16.06 -41.67 5.10
C THR A 232 -16.22 -41.54 6.60
N ASN A 233 -15.22 -40.96 7.26
CA ASN A 233 -15.20 -40.87 8.71
C ASN A 233 -14.56 -39.56 9.21
N ARG A 234 -14.71 -39.34 10.51
CA ARG A 234 -14.24 -38.13 11.20
C ARG A 234 -12.73 -37.96 11.10
N LYS A 235 -11.95 -39.05 11.17
CA LYS A 235 -10.49 -38.99 11.09
C LYS A 235 -10.05 -38.59 9.69
N ASP A 236 -10.67 -39.13 8.65
CA ASP A 236 -10.39 -38.74 7.26
C ASP A 236 -10.72 -37.27 7.02
N ALA A 237 -11.86 -36.80 7.55
CA ALA A 237 -12.25 -35.39 7.47
C ALA A 237 -11.26 -34.49 8.21
N ALA A 238 -10.83 -34.90 9.41
CA ALA A 238 -9.82 -34.18 10.18
C ALA A 238 -8.46 -34.17 9.47
N ALA A 239 -8.04 -35.30 8.87
CA ALA A 239 -6.81 -35.39 8.11
C ALA A 239 -6.83 -34.52 6.85
N LYS A 240 -7.96 -34.46 6.13
CA LYS A 240 -8.11 -33.54 5.00
C LYS A 240 -8.09 -32.07 5.42
N LEU A 241 -8.67 -31.75 6.58
CA LEU A 241 -8.74 -30.39 7.11
C LEU A 241 -7.50 -30.00 7.93
N SER A 242 -6.62 -30.93 8.29
CA SER A 242 -5.38 -30.65 9.06
C SER A 242 -4.20 -30.22 8.20
N TYR A 243 -4.35 -30.24 6.87
CA TYR A 243 -3.40 -29.65 5.93
C TYR A 243 -3.81 -28.22 5.52
N LEU A 244 -4.70 -27.59 6.30
CA LEU A 244 -5.14 -26.21 6.22
C LEU A 244 -4.70 -25.46 7.48
#